data_AF-A0A7C3BQN2-F1
#
_entry.id   AF-A0A7C3BQN2-F1
#
_cell.length_a   1.000
_cell.length_b   1.000
_cell.length_c   1.000
_cell.angle_alpha   90.00
_cell.angle_beta   90.00
_cell.angle_gamma   90.00
#
_symmetry.space_group_name_H-M   'P 1'
#
loop_
_entity.id
_entity.type
_entity.pdbx_description
1 polymer ?
#
loop_
_entity_poly.entity_id
_entity_poly.type
_entity_poly.pdbx_seq_one_letter_code
_entity_poly.pdbx_strand_id
1 'polypeptide(L)' 'CSETYKHAVFDGIQVHGGIGFTWDHDMHLYFKRAKSAQVTFGDADYHRERVAKLLDV' A
#
# COMPACT_ATOMS: atom_id res chain seq x y z
N CYS A 1 -1.93 2.99 8.48
CA CYS A 1 -2.32 1.74 7.80
C CYS A 1 -1.81 1.62 6.36
N SER A 2 -1.69 2.71 5.58
CA SER A 2 -1.13 2.70 4.21
C SER A 2 0.21 1.96 4.12
N GLU A 3 1.21 2.33 4.92
CA GLU A 3 2.54 1.70 4.84
C GLU A 3 2.51 0.20 5.14
N THR A 4 1.74 -0.20 6.15
CA THR A 4 1.58 -1.62 6.51
C THR A 4 0.97 -2.41 5.36
N TYR A 5 -0.07 -1.88 4.70
CA TYR A 5 -0.69 -2.56 3.57
C TYR A 5 0.29 -2.67 2.39
N LYS A 6 1.02 -1.60 2.10
CA LYS A 6 2.08 -1.61 1.08
C LYS A 6 3.12 -2.69 1.38
N HIS A 7 3.69 -2.73 2.59
CA HIS A 7 4.70 -3.73 2.97
C HIS A 7 4.18 -5.16 2.85
N ALA A 8 3.01 -5.46 3.42
CA ALA A 8 2.42 -6.80 3.35
C ALA A 8 2.22 -7.29 1.91
N VAL A 9 1.85 -6.37 1.01
CA VAL A 9 1.72 -6.69 -0.41
C VAL A 9 3.08 -6.97 -1.05
N PHE A 10 4.10 -6.16 -0.79
CA PHE A 10 5.43 -6.39 -1.36
C PHE A 10 6.03 -7.71 -0.88
N ASP A 11 5.90 -8.02 0.40
CA ASP A 11 6.33 -9.31 0.96
C ASP A 11 5.54 -10.47 0.32
N GLY A 12 4.22 -10.30 0.17
CA GLY A 12 3.38 -11.27 -0.52
C GLY A 12 3.87 -11.54 -1.95
N ILE A 13 4.15 -10.51 -2.74
CA ILE A 13 4.71 -10.69 -4.10
C ILE A 13 6.05 -11.41 -4.04
N GLN A 14 6.94 -11.01 -3.13
CA GLN A 14 8.28 -11.59 -3.01
C GLN A 14 8.24 -13.08 -2.68
N VAL A 15 7.33 -13.50 -1.78
CA VAL A 15 7.14 -14.92 -1.40
C VAL A 15 6.63 -15.76 -2.57
N HIS A 16 5.72 -15.22 -3.38
CA HIS A 16 5.17 -15.93 -4.54
C HIS A 16 6.13 -15.91 -5.74
N GLY A 17 7.07 -14.96 -5.79
CA GLY A 17 7.94 -14.75 -6.94
C GLY A 17 7.16 -14.29 -8.17
N GLY A 18 7.56 -14.74 -9.36
CA GLY A 18 6.99 -14.26 -10.63
C GLY A 18 5.48 -14.47 -10.77
N ILE A 19 4.93 -15.56 -10.21
CA ILE A 19 3.48 -15.84 -10.26
C ILE A 19 2.67 -14.77 -9.51
N GLY A 20 3.29 -14.08 -8.54
CA GLY A 20 2.67 -12.95 -7.83
C GLY A 20 2.29 -11.78 -8.74
N PHE A 21 2.80 -11.74 -9.99
CA PHE A 21 2.48 -10.76 -11.02
C PHE A 21 1.75 -11.33 -12.24
N THR A 22 1.37 -12.62 -12.26
CA THR A 22 0.59 -13.22 -13.35
C THR A 22 -0.91 -13.28 -13.04
N TRP A 23 -1.72 -13.69 -14.00
CA TRP A 23 -3.16 -13.89 -13.83
C TRP A 23 -3.52 -15.15 -13.05
N ASP A 24 -2.56 -16.04 -12.82
CA ASP A 24 -2.77 -17.30 -12.12
C ASP A 24 -2.85 -17.12 -10.59
N HIS A 25 -2.45 -15.94 -10.09
CA HIS A 25 -2.49 -15.63 -8.67
C HIS A 25 -2.91 -14.18 -8.40
N ASP A 26 -3.80 -13.98 -7.43
CA ASP A 26 -4.44 -12.68 -7.15
C ASP A 26 -3.55 -11.64 -6.45
N MET A 27 -2.29 -11.97 -6.11
CA MET A 27 -1.41 -11.08 -5.35
C MET A 27 -1.25 -9.69 -6.00
N HIS A 28 -1.16 -9.67 -7.33
CA HIS A 28 -1.06 -8.44 -8.10
C HIS A 28 -2.30 -7.54 -7.99
N LEU A 29 -3.48 -8.09 -7.69
CA LEU A 29 -4.69 -7.30 -7.43
C LEU A 29 -4.57 -6.52 -6.12
N TYR A 30 -4.00 -7.13 -5.08
CA TYR A 30 -3.77 -6.46 -3.79
C TYR A 30 -2.73 -5.35 -3.91
N PHE A 31 -1.73 -5.50 -4.79
CA PHE A 31 -0.82 -4.41 -5.13
C PHE A 31 -1.53 -3.21 -5.77
N LYS A 32 -2.35 -3.46 -6.79
CA LYS A 32 -3.14 -2.41 -7.44
C LYS A 32 -4.07 -1.73 -6.43
N ARG A 33 -4.71 -2.49 -5.54
CA ARG A 33 -5.59 -1.97 -4.47
C ARG A 33 -4.83 -1.13 -3.45
N ALA A 34 -3.68 -1.59 -2.96
CA ALA A 34 -2.86 -0.83 -2.02
C ALA A 34 -2.46 0.52 -2.63
N LYS A 35 -2.06 0.53 -3.91
CA LYS A 35 -1.72 1.78 -4.59
C LYS A 35 -2.93 2.68 -4.81
N SER A 36 -4.07 2.11 -5.23
CA SER A 36 -5.32 2.86 -5.38
C SER A 36 -5.75 3.50 -4.05
N ALA A 37 -5.65 2.78 -2.93
CA ALA A 37 -6.04 3.28 -1.62
C ALA A 37 -5.20 4.50 -1.20
N GLN A 38 -3.89 4.51 -1.49
CA GLN A 38 -3.03 5.67 -1.25
C GLN A 38 -3.49 6.91 -2.03
N VAL A 39 -3.93 6.72 -3.27
CA VAL A 39 -4.42 7.83 -4.11
C VAL A 39 -5.79 8.32 -3.65
N THR A 40 -6.69 7.40 -3.29
CA THR A 40 -8.08 7.75 -2.92
C THR A 40 -8.19 8.34 -1.52
N PHE A 41 -7.42 7.84 -0.56
CA PHE A 41 -7.57 8.20 0.85
C PHE A 41 -6.37 8.95 1.42
N GLY A 42 -5.26 9.02 0.69
CA GLY A 42 -3.99 9.53 1.18
C GLY A 42 -3.04 8.40 1.60
N ASP A 43 -1.75 8.66 1.46
CA ASP A 43 -0.70 7.80 1.99
C ASP A 43 -0.33 8.19 3.43
N ALA A 44 0.67 7.51 4.00
CA ALA A 44 1.05 7.78 5.38
C ALA A 44 1.67 9.17 5.58
N ASP A 45 2.35 9.73 4.58
CA ASP A 45 2.92 11.07 4.67
C ASP A 45 1.81 12.11 4.67
N TYR A 46 0.83 11.98 3.77
CA TYR A 46 -0.35 12.84 3.75
C TYR A 46 -1.05 12.90 5.13
N HIS A 47 -1.27 11.75 5.76
CA HIS A 47 -1.91 11.71 7.07
C HIS A 47 -1.02 12.23 8.20
N ARG A 48 0.30 11.97 8.16
CA ARG A 48 1.25 12.53 9.13
C ARG A 48 1.31 14.04 9.05
N GLU A 49 1.39 14.60 7.85
CA GLU A 49 1.40 16.05 7.63
C GLU A 49 0.09 16.69 8.11
N ARG A 50 -1.05 16.05 7.84
CA ARG A 50 -2.34 16.53 8.35
C ARG A 50 -2.39 16.54 9.88
N VAL A 51 -1.83 15.53 10.53
CA VAL A 51 -1.73 15.49 12.01
C VAL A 51 -0.77 16.57 12.52
N ALA A 52 0.39 16.76 11.88
CA ALA A 52 1.33 17.81 12.24
C ALA A 52 0.69 19.21 12.21
N LYS A 53 -0.03 19.53 11.13
CA LYS A 53 -0.81 20.77 11.00
C LYS A 53 -1.87 20.95 12.08
N LEU A 54 -2.49 19.86 12.55
CA LEU A 54 -3.48 19.91 13.62
C LEU A 54 -2.86 20.11 15.01
N LEU A 55 -1.61 19.70 15.18
CA LEU A 55 -0.85 19.82 16.42
C LEU A 55 0.00 21.10 16.47
N ASP A 56 0.03 21.88 15.39
CA ASP A 56 0.89 23.07 15.23
C ASP A 56 2.39 22.74 15.43
N VAL A 57 2.80 21.56 14.93
CA VAL A 57 4.19 21.07 14.93
C VAL A 57 4.75 20.90 13.54
#